data_AF-A0A0E0G2Y2-F1
#
_entry.id   AF-A0A0E0G2Y2-F1
#
_cell.length_a   1.000
_cell.length_b   1.000
_cell.length_c   1.000
_cell.angle_alpha   90.00
_cell.angle_beta   90.00
_cell.angle_gamma   90.00
#
_symmetry.space_group_name_H-M   'P 1'
#
loop_
_entity.id
_entity.type
_entity.pdbx_description
1 polymer ?
#
loop_
_entity_poly.entity_id
_entity_poly.type
_entity_poly.pdbx_seq_one_letter_code
_entity_poly.pdbx_strand_id
1 'polypeptide(L)'
;MDHVLACVGILVAFTPLFLLAVLPLKLTNGGDGLPPGPWRLPVIGSMHHLMGESLVHRAMADLARRLDAPLMYLKLGEVPVVLASSPCAAREIMRVHDVAFASRPLSPTVRRMRPPGDGSSARSASSSCSARAASGRSAASGRRRWPASWARSGGSETSATVIQWAMSELMKNPRVMRKVQAELRDKLAGKPRVTEDDLSDLKDPNYWDDAEVFRLERFANSTIDFKGMDMEFIPFGAGRRMCPGLAFAEAIMDLLFSTLLFHFDWELPCGMTASELDMIEEMALTVRRKNDLHLRPILRVPQTQTSSALLFCERAQTSSVFLF
;
A
#
# COMPACT_ATOMS: atom_id res chain seq x y z
N MET A 1 20.50 -32.86 -50.47
CA MET A 1 19.20 -32.14 -50.30
C MET A 1 19.32 -30.91 -49.39
N ASP A 2 20.48 -30.69 -48.82
CA ASP A 2 20.65 -30.05 -47.52
C ASP A 2 20.64 -28.52 -47.65
N HIS A 3 21.18 -28.01 -48.75
CA HIS A 3 21.05 -26.61 -49.15
C HIS A 3 19.60 -26.17 -49.39
N VAL A 4 18.74 -27.06 -49.90
CA VAL A 4 17.31 -26.74 -50.12
C VAL A 4 16.58 -26.63 -48.77
N LEU A 5 16.87 -27.56 -47.84
CA LEU A 5 16.33 -27.50 -46.48
C LEU A 5 16.78 -26.24 -45.74
N ALA A 6 18.05 -25.85 -45.88
CA ALA A 6 18.59 -24.63 -45.28
C ALA A 6 17.90 -23.36 -45.83
N CYS A 7 17.72 -23.23 -47.14
CA CYS A 7 17.02 -22.10 -47.74
C CYS A 7 15.55 -22.02 -47.32
N VAL A 8 14.84 -23.15 -47.21
CA VAL A 8 13.46 -23.19 -46.71
C VAL A 8 13.40 -22.80 -45.23
N GLY A 9 14.33 -23.28 -44.40
CA GLY A 9 14.42 -22.90 -42.99
C GLY A 9 14.64 -21.39 -42.79
N ILE A 10 15.53 -20.79 -43.59
CA ILE A 10 15.77 -19.34 -43.61
C ILE A 10 14.50 -18.59 -44.03
N LEU A 11 13.84 -18.98 -45.13
CA LEU A 11 12.59 -18.32 -45.56
C LEU A 11 11.48 -18.42 -44.50
N VAL A 12 11.31 -19.57 -43.85
CA VAL A 12 10.30 -19.75 -42.78
C VAL A 12 10.66 -18.95 -41.51
N ALA A 13 11.95 -18.76 -41.20
CA ALA A 13 12.37 -17.93 -40.06
C ALA A 13 12.23 -16.42 -40.33
N PHE A 14 12.54 -15.96 -41.54
CA PHE A 14 12.51 -14.53 -41.89
C PHE A 14 11.15 -14.04 -42.38
N THR A 15 10.26 -14.91 -42.89
CA THR A 15 8.89 -14.51 -43.27
C THR A 15 8.05 -13.90 -42.13
N PRO A 16 7.99 -14.43 -40.89
CA PRO A 16 7.25 -13.76 -39.81
C PRO A 16 7.89 -12.43 -39.40
N LEU A 17 9.23 -12.32 -39.43
CA LEU A 17 9.95 -11.08 -39.11
C LEU A 17 9.69 -10.00 -40.18
N PHE A 18 9.74 -10.38 -41.46
CA PHE A 18 9.39 -9.52 -42.58
C PHE A 18 7.91 -9.12 -42.53
N LEU A 19 7.00 -10.07 -42.27
CA LEU A 19 5.57 -9.76 -42.15
C LEU A 19 5.29 -8.79 -40.98
N LEU A 20 6.00 -8.92 -39.86
CA LEU A 20 5.96 -7.95 -38.74
C LEU A 20 6.52 -6.58 -39.10
N ALA A 21 7.58 -6.52 -39.91
CA ALA A 21 8.21 -5.27 -40.34
C ALA A 21 7.44 -4.54 -41.45
N VAL A 22 6.71 -5.28 -42.30
CA VAL A 22 5.93 -4.72 -43.43
C VAL A 22 4.45 -4.52 -43.07
N LEU A 23 3.92 -5.17 -42.02
CA LEU A 23 2.63 -4.75 -41.47
C LEU A 23 2.75 -3.31 -40.96
N PRO A 24 1.93 -2.36 -41.45
CA PRO A 24 1.93 -1.02 -40.88
C PRO A 24 1.47 -1.13 -39.43
N LEU A 25 2.37 -0.85 -38.48
CA LEU A 25 2.04 -0.58 -37.10
C LEU A 25 1.16 0.68 -37.08
N LYS A 26 -0.15 0.50 -37.27
CA LYS A 26 -1.14 1.57 -37.12
C LYS A 26 -1.23 1.92 -35.64
N LEU A 27 -0.36 2.85 -35.25
CA LEU A 27 -0.32 3.51 -33.95
C LEU A 27 -1.65 4.23 -33.74
N THR A 28 -2.59 3.57 -33.07
CA THR A 28 -3.93 4.12 -32.84
C THR A 28 -3.90 5.06 -31.63
N ASN A 29 -3.68 6.34 -31.89
CA ASN A 29 -4.07 7.40 -30.96
C ASN A 29 -5.61 7.36 -30.74
N GLY A 30 -6.11 8.07 -29.73
CA GLY A 30 -7.49 7.91 -29.21
C GLY A 30 -8.60 7.89 -30.27
N GLY A 31 -9.63 7.08 -30.03
CA GLY A 31 -10.86 7.14 -30.84
C GLY A 31 -11.81 8.22 -30.32
N ASP A 32 -12.72 8.69 -31.17
CA ASP A 32 -13.61 9.81 -30.86
C ASP A 32 -14.38 9.59 -29.55
N GLY A 33 -14.32 10.58 -28.65
CA GLY A 33 -15.00 10.56 -27.35
C GLY A 33 -14.27 9.86 -26.20
N LEU A 34 -13.04 9.35 -26.40
CA LEU A 34 -12.21 8.84 -25.31
C LEU A 34 -11.25 9.91 -24.75
N PRO A 35 -10.86 9.84 -23.46
CA PRO A 35 -9.78 10.65 -22.91
C PRO A 35 -8.47 10.50 -23.71
N PRO A 36 -7.57 11.50 -23.71
CA PRO A 36 -6.27 11.39 -24.34
C PRO A 36 -5.49 10.20 -23.78
N GLY A 37 -4.59 9.62 -24.56
CA GLY A 37 -3.83 8.45 -24.15
C GLY A 37 -2.69 8.15 -25.12
N PRO A 38 -1.69 7.37 -24.68
CA PRO A 38 -0.57 7.01 -25.52
C PRO A 38 -0.99 6.09 -26.67
N TRP A 39 -0.11 5.99 -27.67
CA TRP A 39 -0.26 5.04 -28.76
C TRP A 39 -0.33 3.59 -28.26
N ARG A 40 -1.02 2.76 -29.06
CA ARG A 40 -1.37 1.38 -28.73
C ARG A 40 -0.86 0.42 -29.79
N LEU A 41 -0.26 -0.68 -29.35
CA LEU A 41 0.10 -1.82 -30.22
C LEU A 41 -1.09 -2.77 -30.39
N PRO A 42 -1.15 -3.53 -31.51
CA PRO A 42 -2.05 -4.67 -31.64
C PRO A 42 -1.88 -5.65 -30.48
N VAL A 43 -2.98 -6.29 -30.07
CA VAL A 43 -3.07 -7.26 -28.96
C VAL A 43 -2.75 -6.70 -27.56
N ILE A 44 -1.55 -6.16 -27.33
CA ILE A 44 -1.08 -5.72 -26.00
C ILE A 44 -1.52 -4.30 -25.60
N GLY A 45 -1.95 -3.48 -26.57
CA GLY A 45 -2.39 -2.10 -26.33
C GLY A 45 -1.28 -1.20 -25.80
N SER A 46 -1.55 -0.48 -24.72
CA SER A 46 -0.64 0.45 -24.03
C SER A 46 0.31 -0.25 -23.04
N MET A 47 0.21 -1.56 -22.83
CA MET A 47 0.95 -2.28 -21.78
C MET A 47 2.47 -2.13 -21.87
N HIS A 48 3.02 -2.00 -23.08
CA HIS A 48 4.44 -1.83 -23.33
C HIS A 48 5.05 -0.57 -22.67
N HIS A 49 4.26 0.48 -22.43
CA HIS A 49 4.70 1.68 -21.67
C HIS A 49 4.96 1.39 -20.18
N LEU A 50 4.42 0.29 -19.66
CA LEU A 50 4.52 -0.11 -18.25
C LEU A 50 5.54 -1.23 -17.99
N MET A 51 6.07 -1.85 -19.05
CA MET A 51 6.98 -3.00 -18.96
C MET A 51 8.43 -2.62 -18.64
N GLY A 52 8.77 -1.33 -18.66
CA GLY A 52 10.12 -0.82 -18.40
C GLY A 52 10.43 -0.48 -16.94
N GLU A 53 9.42 -0.39 -16.07
CA GLU A 53 9.60 -0.06 -14.65
C GLU A 53 9.14 -1.20 -13.73
N SER A 54 9.81 -1.34 -12.58
CA SER A 54 9.41 -2.27 -11.52
C SER A 54 8.12 -1.88 -10.80
N LEU A 55 7.70 -0.61 -10.91
CA LEU A 55 6.60 -0.03 -10.16
C LEU A 55 5.57 0.59 -11.11
N VAL A 56 4.55 -0.19 -11.47
CA VAL A 56 3.50 0.22 -12.43
C VAL A 56 2.85 1.57 -12.08
N HIS A 57 2.73 1.91 -10.79
CA HIS A 57 2.17 3.20 -10.37
C HIS A 57 3.05 4.39 -10.75
N ARG A 58 4.39 4.23 -10.74
CA ARG A 58 5.34 5.26 -11.16
C ARG A 58 5.26 5.45 -12.66
N ALA A 59 5.37 4.39 -13.47
CA ALA A 59 5.22 4.46 -14.92
C ALA A 59 3.91 5.12 -15.38
N MET A 60 2.79 4.85 -14.68
CA MET A 60 1.51 5.52 -14.94
C MET A 60 1.53 7.02 -14.58
N ALA A 61 2.15 7.41 -13.47
CA ALA A 61 2.31 8.82 -13.09
C ALA A 61 3.30 9.56 -14.02
N ASP A 62 4.36 8.89 -14.45
CA ASP A 62 5.36 9.39 -15.38
C ASP A 62 4.74 9.66 -16.75
N LEU A 63 3.92 8.72 -17.23
CA LEU A 63 3.11 8.88 -18.43
C LEU A 63 2.09 10.02 -18.30
N ALA A 64 1.47 10.20 -17.12
CA ALA A 64 0.54 11.31 -16.88
C ALA A 64 1.22 12.67 -16.93
N ARG A 65 2.41 12.80 -16.33
CA ARG A 65 3.25 14.00 -16.42
C ARG A 65 3.69 14.30 -17.86
N ARG A 66 4.10 13.28 -18.62
CA ARG A 66 4.55 13.44 -20.03
C ARG A 66 3.43 13.84 -21.00
N LEU A 67 2.17 13.50 -20.69
CA LEU A 67 1.01 13.80 -21.54
C LEU A 67 0.20 15.03 -21.05
N ASP A 68 0.58 15.64 -19.93
CA ASP A 68 -0.17 16.71 -19.22
C ASP A 68 -1.68 16.44 -19.13
N ALA A 69 -2.02 15.17 -18.86
CA ALA A 69 -3.39 14.67 -18.94
C ALA A 69 -3.97 14.41 -17.53
N PRO A 70 -4.93 15.22 -17.04
CA PRO A 70 -5.56 15.04 -15.72
C PRO A 70 -6.43 13.77 -15.64
N LEU A 71 -6.85 13.27 -16.80
CA LEU A 71 -7.58 12.04 -17.03
C LEU A 71 -7.10 11.42 -18.35
N MET A 72 -6.71 10.16 -18.37
CA MET A 72 -6.23 9.48 -19.58
C MET A 72 -6.85 8.10 -19.79
N TYR A 73 -6.79 7.61 -21.04
CA TYR A 73 -7.23 6.28 -21.42
C TYR A 73 -6.05 5.36 -21.76
N LEU A 74 -6.02 4.19 -21.13
CA LEU A 74 -5.06 3.12 -21.34
C LEU A 74 -5.80 1.84 -21.77
N LYS A 75 -5.19 1.05 -22.65
CA LYS A 75 -5.70 -0.28 -23.00
C LYS A 75 -4.67 -1.34 -22.60
N LEU A 76 -4.92 -2.07 -21.51
CA LEU A 76 -4.02 -3.10 -21.02
C LEU A 76 -4.46 -4.47 -21.57
N GLY A 77 -3.89 -4.84 -22.72
CA GLY A 77 -4.38 -5.98 -23.50
C GLY A 77 -5.81 -5.75 -23.98
N GLU A 78 -6.77 -6.54 -23.48
CA GLU A 78 -8.20 -6.37 -23.75
C GLU A 78 -8.90 -5.45 -22.74
N VAL A 79 -8.25 -5.09 -21.62
CA VAL A 79 -8.88 -4.35 -20.52
C VAL A 79 -8.81 -2.84 -20.77
N PRO A 80 -9.95 -2.13 -20.91
CA PRO A 80 -9.97 -0.67 -20.90
C PRO A 80 -9.72 -0.16 -19.48
N VAL A 81 -8.83 0.82 -19.33
CA VAL A 81 -8.47 1.45 -18.06
C VAL A 81 -8.53 2.97 -18.25
N VAL A 82 -9.21 3.65 -17.34
CA VAL A 82 -9.17 5.11 -17.23
C VAL A 82 -8.34 5.45 -16.00
N LEU A 83 -7.29 6.26 -16.18
CA LEU A 83 -6.41 6.71 -15.12
C LEU A 83 -6.72 8.19 -14.83
N ALA A 84 -7.12 8.50 -13.60
CA ALA A 84 -7.18 9.87 -13.10
C ALA A 84 -5.86 10.18 -12.36
N SER A 85 -5.21 11.27 -12.76
CA SER A 85 -3.91 11.71 -12.24
C SER A 85 -4.01 13.00 -11.42
N SER A 86 -5.14 13.71 -11.51
CA SER A 86 -5.40 14.97 -10.79
C SER A 86 -6.43 14.81 -9.67
N PRO A 87 -6.35 15.63 -8.60
CA PRO A 87 -7.35 15.65 -7.53
C PRO A 87 -8.76 15.97 -8.03
N CYS A 88 -8.89 16.81 -9.08
CA CYS A 88 -10.19 17.15 -9.68
C CYS A 88 -10.82 15.94 -10.36
N ALA A 89 -10.07 15.23 -11.21
CA ALA A 89 -10.56 14.01 -11.87
C ALA A 89 -10.87 12.89 -10.85
N ALA A 90 -10.06 12.76 -9.80
CA ALA A 90 -10.35 11.84 -8.69
C ALA A 90 -11.64 12.21 -7.94
N ARG A 91 -11.90 13.51 -7.72
CA ARG A 91 -13.16 14.01 -7.11
C ARG A 91 -14.38 13.62 -7.94
N GLU A 92 -14.29 13.82 -9.24
CA GLU A 92 -15.39 13.56 -10.17
C GLU A 92 -15.72 12.06 -10.24
N ILE A 93 -14.70 11.19 -10.31
CA ILE A 93 -14.89 9.73 -10.32
C ILE A 93 -15.34 9.19 -8.96
N MET A 94 -14.67 9.56 -7.86
CA MET A 94 -14.83 8.91 -6.56
C MET A 94 -15.87 9.56 -5.64
N ARG A 95 -16.30 10.80 -5.92
CA ARG A 95 -17.35 11.49 -5.14
C ARG A 95 -18.58 11.82 -5.99
N VAL A 96 -18.42 12.48 -7.14
CA VAL A 96 -19.57 12.94 -7.95
C VAL A 96 -20.26 11.77 -8.66
N HIS A 97 -19.49 10.89 -9.30
CA HIS A 97 -19.99 9.73 -10.04
C HIS A 97 -19.73 8.39 -9.33
N ASP A 98 -19.62 8.42 -8.00
CA ASP A 98 -19.27 7.26 -7.17
C ASP A 98 -20.18 6.03 -7.42
N VAL A 99 -21.44 6.28 -7.82
CA VAL A 99 -22.43 5.26 -8.21
C VAL A 99 -21.95 4.41 -9.38
N ALA A 100 -21.46 5.06 -10.44
CA ALA A 100 -21.06 4.42 -11.69
C ALA A 100 -19.75 3.63 -11.48
N PHE A 101 -18.82 4.21 -10.72
CA PHE A 101 -17.50 3.64 -10.47
C PHE A 101 -17.45 2.69 -9.25
N ALA A 102 -18.56 2.49 -8.52
CA ALA A 102 -18.61 1.55 -7.39
C ALA A 102 -18.55 0.06 -7.77
N SER A 103 -18.57 -0.30 -9.06
CA SER A 103 -18.45 -1.69 -9.50
C SER A 103 -17.01 -2.20 -9.38
N ARG A 104 -16.82 -3.51 -9.14
CA ARG A 104 -15.48 -4.14 -9.13
C ARG A 104 -15.47 -5.23 -10.22
N PRO A 105 -15.10 -4.92 -11.47
CA PRO A 105 -14.97 -5.95 -12.49
C PRO A 105 -13.88 -6.95 -12.08
N LEU A 106 -14.24 -8.23 -12.02
CA LEU A 106 -13.30 -9.32 -11.76
C LEU A 106 -12.84 -9.90 -13.10
N SER A 107 -11.52 -10.02 -13.28
CA SER A 107 -10.93 -10.71 -14.43
C SER A 107 -11.43 -12.16 -14.50
N PRO A 108 -11.46 -12.78 -15.69
CA PRO A 108 -11.89 -14.18 -15.84
C PRO A 108 -11.12 -15.13 -14.91
N THR A 109 -9.82 -14.91 -14.73
CA THR A 109 -8.95 -15.71 -13.86
C THR A 109 -9.34 -15.56 -12.38
N VAL A 110 -9.50 -14.33 -11.87
CA VAL A 110 -9.93 -14.09 -10.48
C VAL A 110 -11.34 -14.63 -10.24
N ARG A 111 -12.24 -14.51 -11.22
CA ARG A 111 -13.59 -15.09 -11.16
C ARG A 111 -13.56 -16.62 -11.06
N ARG A 112 -12.58 -17.28 -11.69
CA ARG A 112 -12.40 -18.74 -11.67
C ARG A 112 -11.67 -19.26 -10.43
N MET A 113 -10.77 -18.45 -9.85
CA MET A 113 -10.13 -18.71 -8.55
C MET A 113 -11.07 -18.45 -7.35
N ARG A 114 -12.20 -17.76 -7.58
CA ARG A 114 -13.16 -17.42 -6.53
C ARG A 114 -13.89 -18.67 -6.03
N PRO A 115 -13.86 -19.00 -4.72
CA PRO A 115 -14.51 -20.20 -4.21
C PRO A 115 -16.04 -20.11 -4.37
N PRO A 116 -16.72 -21.20 -4.78
CA PRO A 116 -18.16 -21.18 -5.00
C PRO A 116 -18.92 -20.89 -3.70
N GLY A 117 -19.86 -19.95 -3.78
CA GLY A 117 -20.74 -19.56 -2.66
C GLY A 117 -20.53 -18.15 -2.10
N ASP A 118 -19.49 -17.41 -2.50
CA ASP A 118 -19.24 -16.04 -2.01
C ASP A 118 -20.02 -14.94 -2.81
N GLY A 119 -21.19 -15.32 -3.32
CA GLY A 119 -22.09 -14.51 -4.14
C GLY A 119 -22.72 -13.27 -3.48
N SER A 120 -22.26 -12.87 -2.29
CA SER A 120 -22.53 -11.54 -1.77
C SER A 120 -22.01 -10.49 -2.75
N SER A 121 -22.92 -9.65 -3.24
CA SER A 121 -22.52 -8.38 -3.85
C SER A 121 -21.66 -7.58 -2.86
N ALA A 122 -20.71 -6.79 -3.35
CA ALA A 122 -19.80 -6.02 -2.48
C ALA A 122 -20.55 -5.11 -1.48
N ARG A 123 -21.79 -4.71 -1.81
CA ARG A 123 -22.73 -3.98 -0.92
C ARG A 123 -23.09 -4.76 0.36
N SER A 124 -23.23 -6.08 0.29
CA SER A 124 -23.51 -6.94 1.44
C SER A 124 -22.27 -7.22 2.29
N ALA A 125 -21.06 -7.15 1.70
CA ALA A 125 -19.82 -7.34 2.43
C ALA A 125 -19.42 -6.10 3.23
N SER A 126 -19.49 -4.90 2.64
CA SER A 126 -19.16 -3.64 3.31
C SER A 126 -20.06 -3.38 4.52
N SER A 127 -21.38 -3.45 4.34
CA SER A 127 -22.36 -3.29 5.42
C SER A 127 -22.16 -4.27 6.59
N SER A 128 -21.77 -5.53 6.31
CA SER A 128 -21.52 -6.51 7.37
C SER A 128 -20.18 -6.32 8.09
N CYS A 129 -19.17 -5.71 7.47
CA CYS A 129 -17.90 -5.38 8.14
C CYS A 129 -18.10 -4.24 9.15
N SER A 130 -18.71 -3.12 8.74
CA SER A 130 -18.97 -1.97 9.61
C SER A 130 -19.79 -2.36 10.85
N ALA A 131 -20.84 -3.19 10.68
CA ALA A 131 -21.66 -3.68 11.78
C ALA A 131 -20.93 -4.63 12.76
N ARG A 132 -19.86 -5.31 12.31
CA ARG A 132 -19.07 -6.22 13.18
C ARG A 132 -17.94 -5.50 13.91
N ALA A 133 -17.25 -4.57 13.24
CA ALA A 133 -16.27 -3.70 13.90
C ALA A 133 -16.91 -2.92 15.05
N ALA A 134 -18.08 -2.33 14.82
CA ALA A 134 -18.79 -1.52 15.82
C ALA A 134 -19.43 -2.31 16.98
N SER A 135 -19.43 -3.65 16.97
CA SER A 135 -20.20 -4.44 17.95
C SER A 135 -19.39 -5.34 18.88
N GLY A 136 -18.06 -5.38 18.77
CA GLY A 136 -17.13 -6.00 19.74
C GLY A 136 -17.34 -7.50 20.05
N ARG A 137 -18.28 -8.17 19.38
CA ARG A 137 -18.76 -9.50 19.75
C ARG A 137 -17.94 -10.60 19.10
N SER A 138 -17.25 -11.36 19.94
CA SER A 138 -16.68 -12.66 19.57
C SER A 138 -17.75 -13.57 18.96
N ALA A 139 -17.43 -14.21 17.84
CA ALA A 139 -18.39 -14.93 17.01
C ALA A 139 -18.71 -16.34 17.56
N ALA A 140 -19.43 -16.39 18.69
CA ALA A 140 -20.05 -17.61 19.19
C ALA A 140 -21.51 -17.72 18.72
N SER A 141 -21.82 -18.81 18.01
CA SER A 141 -23.14 -19.18 17.43
C SER A 141 -23.64 -18.37 16.21
N GLY A 142 -24.39 -19.03 15.32
CA GLY A 142 -25.14 -18.39 14.23
C GLY A 142 -24.62 -18.61 12.79
N ARG A 143 -25.18 -19.63 12.12
CA ARG A 143 -24.86 -20.09 10.75
C ARG A 143 -24.73 -18.97 9.68
N ARG A 144 -23.49 -18.56 9.38
CA ARG A 144 -23.01 -18.20 8.01
C ARG A 144 -21.48 -18.10 8.03
N ARG A 145 -20.79 -19.21 7.74
CA ARG A 145 -19.32 -19.30 7.72
C ARG A 145 -18.80 -18.66 6.42
N TRP A 146 -18.54 -17.35 6.47
CA TRP A 146 -17.76 -16.67 5.45
C TRP A 146 -16.32 -17.23 5.42
N PRO A 147 -15.63 -17.26 4.26
CA PRO A 147 -14.21 -17.51 4.22
C PRO A 147 -13.48 -16.41 4.99
N ALA A 148 -12.86 -16.76 6.12
CA ALA A 148 -12.12 -15.82 6.96
C ALA A 148 -10.86 -15.26 6.28
N SER A 149 -10.51 -15.74 5.07
CA SER A 149 -9.37 -15.30 4.25
C SER A 149 -9.46 -13.82 3.87
N TRP A 150 -10.59 -13.34 3.34
CA TRP A 150 -10.70 -11.97 2.83
C TRP A 150 -10.45 -10.89 3.89
N ALA A 151 -10.96 -11.10 5.12
CA ALA A 151 -10.73 -10.18 6.23
C ALA A 151 -9.28 -10.24 6.74
N ARG A 152 -8.66 -11.45 6.71
CA ARG A 152 -7.29 -11.67 7.18
C ARG A 152 -6.26 -11.10 6.21
N SER A 153 -6.43 -11.27 4.90
CA SER A 153 -5.53 -10.68 3.89
C SER A 153 -5.72 -9.16 3.78
N GLY A 154 -6.96 -8.66 3.70
CA GLY A 154 -7.21 -7.25 3.42
C GLY A 154 -6.81 -6.28 4.54
N GLY A 155 -6.85 -6.71 5.81
CA GLY A 155 -6.55 -5.87 6.97
C GLY A 155 -5.16 -6.07 7.58
N SER A 156 -4.62 -7.31 7.57
CA SER A 156 -3.35 -7.60 8.25
C SER A 156 -2.13 -7.29 7.38
N GLU A 157 -2.15 -7.67 6.09
CA GLU A 157 -1.02 -7.49 5.16
C GLU A 157 -0.73 -6.01 4.89
N THR A 158 -1.79 -5.22 4.67
CA THR A 158 -1.74 -3.77 4.49
C THR A 158 -1.17 -3.06 5.72
N SER A 159 -1.64 -3.42 6.91
CA SER A 159 -1.19 -2.82 8.16
C SER A 159 0.28 -3.16 8.46
N ALA A 160 0.68 -4.43 8.29
CA ALA A 160 2.07 -4.84 8.49
C ALA A 160 3.04 -4.13 7.54
N THR A 161 2.65 -3.96 6.27
CA THR A 161 3.46 -3.24 5.26
C THR A 161 3.71 -1.78 5.66
N VAL A 162 2.69 -1.08 6.15
CA VAL A 162 2.81 0.32 6.61
C VAL A 162 3.72 0.43 7.83
N ILE A 163 3.62 -0.50 8.78
CA ILE A 163 4.49 -0.53 9.98
C ILE A 163 5.94 -0.76 9.59
N GLN A 164 6.22 -1.70 8.68
CA GLN A 164 7.56 -1.94 8.16
C GLN A 164 8.16 -0.70 7.48
N TRP A 165 7.39 0.00 6.64
CA TRP A 165 7.85 1.23 5.98
C TRP A 165 8.13 2.36 6.98
N ALA A 166 7.20 2.63 7.90
CA ALA A 166 7.39 3.69 8.89
C ALA A 166 8.58 3.41 9.83
N MET A 167 8.77 2.17 10.29
CA MET A 167 9.95 1.79 11.07
C MET A 167 11.24 1.94 10.24
N SER A 168 11.22 1.60 8.94
CA SER A 168 12.37 1.81 8.05
C SER A 168 12.75 3.28 7.94
N GLU A 169 11.76 4.14 7.70
CA GLU A 169 11.96 5.59 7.56
C GLU A 169 12.39 6.27 8.88
N LEU A 170 11.87 5.82 10.02
CA LEU A 170 12.35 6.24 11.34
C LEU A 170 13.82 5.84 11.57
N MET A 171 14.20 4.61 11.22
CA MET A 171 15.59 4.14 11.35
C MET A 171 16.55 4.83 10.38
N LYS A 172 16.08 5.17 9.18
CA LYS A 172 16.80 6.02 8.21
C LYS A 172 16.99 7.46 8.73
N ASN A 173 16.15 7.90 9.67
CA ASN A 173 16.17 9.25 10.26
C ASN A 173 16.33 9.24 11.80
N PRO A 174 17.50 8.84 12.38
CA PRO A 174 17.70 8.68 13.82
C PRO A 174 17.49 9.94 14.68
N ARG A 175 17.45 11.13 14.07
CA ARG A 175 17.06 12.37 14.76
C ARG A 175 15.56 12.39 15.07
N VAL A 176 14.74 11.98 14.11
CA VAL A 176 13.28 12.02 14.22
C VAL A 176 12.76 10.82 15.02
N MET A 177 13.38 9.65 14.89
CA MET A 177 13.15 8.51 15.80
C MET A 177 13.25 8.94 17.28
N ARG A 178 14.34 9.63 17.65
CA ARG A 178 14.53 10.13 19.02
C ARG A 178 13.53 11.22 19.41
N LYS A 179 13.11 12.10 18.49
CA LYS A 179 12.07 13.11 18.74
C LYS A 179 10.74 12.43 19.09
N VAL A 180 10.26 11.52 18.22
CA VAL A 180 8.99 10.78 18.43
C VAL A 180 9.04 9.94 19.70
N GLN A 181 10.14 9.22 19.96
CA GLN A 181 10.31 8.48 21.20
C GLN A 181 10.30 9.39 22.44
N ALA A 182 10.92 10.56 22.39
CA ALA A 182 10.93 11.51 23.50
C ALA A 182 9.53 12.07 23.77
N GLU A 183 8.81 12.52 22.74
CA GLU A 183 7.43 13.05 22.85
C GLU A 183 6.45 12.02 23.38
N LEU A 184 6.51 10.77 22.90
CA LEU A 184 5.71 9.66 23.43
C LEU A 184 6.07 9.37 24.90
N ARG A 185 7.35 9.36 25.26
CA ARG A 185 7.80 9.04 26.63
C ARG A 185 7.48 10.15 27.63
N ASP A 186 7.46 11.40 27.19
CA ASP A 186 7.04 12.56 27.99
C ASP A 186 5.52 12.53 28.23
N LYS A 187 4.71 12.45 27.17
CA LYS A 187 3.23 12.40 27.28
C LYS A 187 2.71 11.16 28.01
N LEU A 188 3.40 10.02 27.93
CA LEU A 188 3.03 8.76 28.58
C LEU A 188 3.79 8.53 29.91
N ALA A 189 4.47 9.53 30.44
CA ALA A 189 5.25 9.42 31.67
C ALA A 189 4.40 8.89 32.84
N GLY A 190 4.89 7.82 33.49
CA GLY A 190 4.21 7.17 34.62
C GLY A 190 3.18 6.08 34.26
N LYS A 191 2.81 5.90 32.97
CA LYS A 191 1.90 4.83 32.55
C LYS A 191 2.65 3.52 32.26
N PRO A 192 2.20 2.36 32.76
CA PRO A 192 2.86 1.07 32.52
C PRO A 192 2.53 0.44 31.15
N ARG A 193 1.49 0.94 30.47
CA ARG A 193 0.99 0.44 29.18
C ARG A 193 0.29 1.57 28.44
N VAL A 194 0.43 1.59 27.11
CA VAL A 194 -0.29 2.51 26.21
C VAL A 194 -1.70 1.99 25.91
N THR A 195 -2.69 2.88 25.89
CA THR A 195 -4.07 2.63 25.48
C THR A 195 -4.51 3.57 24.35
N GLU A 196 -5.58 3.23 23.64
CA GLU A 196 -6.09 4.01 22.48
C GLU A 196 -6.49 5.44 22.89
N ASP A 197 -7.09 5.60 24.08
CA ASP A 197 -7.50 6.88 24.64
C ASP A 197 -6.31 7.84 24.90
N ASP A 198 -5.09 7.32 25.06
CA ASP A 198 -3.90 8.14 25.34
C ASP A 198 -3.37 8.88 24.10
N LEU A 199 -3.89 8.58 22.92
CA LEU A 199 -3.27 8.92 21.62
C LEU A 199 -4.05 10.00 20.84
N SER A 200 -5.19 10.46 21.35
CA SER A 200 -6.03 11.48 20.73
C SER A 200 -5.34 12.85 20.56
N ASP A 201 -4.39 13.18 21.45
CA ASP A 201 -3.85 14.54 21.63
C ASP A 201 -2.48 14.76 20.95
N LEU A 202 -2.21 14.08 19.82
CA LEU A 202 -0.88 13.99 19.20
C LEU A 202 -0.72 14.72 17.84
N LYS A 203 -1.61 15.64 17.47
CA LYS A 203 -1.59 16.33 16.15
C LYS A 203 -1.18 17.82 16.29
N ASP A 204 0.11 18.11 16.04
CA ASP A 204 0.78 19.44 15.96
C ASP A 204 1.07 19.83 14.48
N PRO A 205 1.58 21.05 14.07
CA PRO A 205 1.35 21.47 12.68
C PRO A 205 2.37 22.29 11.73
N ASN A 206 2.73 21.84 10.47
CA ASN A 206 2.75 22.55 9.11
C ASN A 206 3.00 21.77 7.71
N TYR A 207 2.41 22.27 6.56
CA TYR A 207 2.57 22.14 5.04
C TYR A 207 3.49 21.12 4.24
N TRP A 208 3.37 21.08 2.88
CA TRP A 208 4.08 20.16 1.94
C TRP A 208 5.00 20.83 0.88
N ASP A 209 6.19 20.23 0.73
CA ASP A 209 7.06 20.18 -0.46
C ASP A 209 7.53 18.71 -0.63
N ASP A 210 8.23 18.39 -1.72
CA ASP A 210 8.95 17.12 -1.98
C ASP A 210 8.17 15.83 -1.63
N ALA A 211 7.26 15.38 -2.51
CA ALA A 211 6.44 14.19 -2.27
C ALA A 211 7.23 12.87 -2.10
N GLU A 212 8.46 12.80 -2.61
CA GLU A 212 9.32 11.61 -2.55
C GLU A 212 10.15 11.51 -1.25
N VAL A 213 10.13 12.53 -0.39
CA VAL A 213 10.90 12.57 0.86
C VAL A 213 10.00 12.24 2.05
N PHE A 214 10.40 11.28 2.89
CA PHE A 214 9.72 11.06 4.16
C PHE A 214 9.96 12.22 5.13
N ARG A 215 8.89 12.85 5.61
CA ARG A 215 8.92 13.93 6.62
C ARG A 215 7.77 13.71 7.60
N LEU A 216 8.05 13.62 8.90
CA LEU A 216 7.03 13.35 9.93
C LEU A 216 6.15 14.56 10.23
N GLU A 217 6.73 15.76 10.21
CA GLU A 217 6.04 17.04 10.43
C GLU A 217 5.14 17.46 9.24
N ARG A 218 4.94 16.58 8.26
CA ARG A 218 4.22 16.84 6.99
C ARG A 218 2.70 16.91 7.12
N PHE A 219 2.12 16.04 7.95
CA PHE A 219 0.65 15.93 8.13
C PHE A 219 0.11 16.81 9.26
N ALA A 220 0.82 17.89 9.48
CA ALA A 220 0.76 18.58 10.74
C ALA A 220 -0.32 19.73 10.63
N ASN A 221 -0.08 20.92 10.03
CA ASN A 221 -1.15 21.96 9.79
C ASN A 221 -1.90 21.62 8.50
N SER A 222 -1.71 20.44 7.94
CA SER A 222 -2.54 20.03 6.83
C SER A 222 -3.99 19.93 7.33
N THR A 223 -4.88 20.75 6.79
CA THR A 223 -6.33 20.52 6.88
C THR A 223 -6.78 19.27 6.11
N ILE A 224 -5.82 18.55 5.51
CA ILE A 224 -6.00 17.39 4.64
C ILE A 224 -6.53 16.20 5.46
N ASP A 225 -7.73 15.78 5.10
CA ASP A 225 -8.42 14.64 5.69
C ASP A 225 -8.15 13.34 4.90
N PHE A 226 -7.41 12.41 5.51
CA PHE A 226 -7.20 11.06 4.97
C PHE A 226 -8.45 10.17 5.00
N LYS A 227 -9.54 10.64 5.63
CA LYS A 227 -10.90 10.04 5.58
C LYS A 227 -11.61 10.42 4.27
N GLY A 228 -10.84 10.87 3.28
CA GLY A 228 -11.14 10.86 1.85
C GLY A 228 -12.07 11.97 1.40
N MET A 229 -12.17 13.08 2.16
CA MET A 229 -12.77 14.33 1.70
C MET A 229 -11.84 15.08 0.74
N ASP A 230 -10.52 14.99 0.99
CA ASP A 230 -9.48 15.60 0.17
C ASP A 230 -8.90 14.61 -0.82
N MET A 231 -8.98 14.95 -2.11
CA MET A 231 -8.57 14.06 -3.21
C MET A 231 -7.06 14.07 -3.46
N GLU A 232 -6.31 14.89 -2.72
CA GLU A 232 -4.85 14.94 -2.75
C GLU A 232 -4.23 13.80 -1.92
N PHE A 233 -4.94 13.30 -0.90
CA PHE A 233 -4.44 12.21 -0.05
C PHE A 233 -5.56 11.21 0.31
N ILE A 234 -5.66 10.15 -0.50
CA ILE A 234 -6.72 9.12 -0.39
C ILE A 234 -6.17 7.70 -0.12
N PRO A 235 -5.34 7.47 0.91
CA PRO A 235 -4.75 6.15 1.19
C PRO A 235 -5.81 5.06 1.47
N PHE A 236 -6.98 5.45 1.98
CA PHE A 236 -8.12 4.57 2.22
C PHE A 236 -9.19 4.64 1.11
N GLY A 237 -8.92 5.34 0.00
CA GLY A 237 -9.87 5.62 -1.07
C GLY A 237 -10.98 6.61 -0.66
N ALA A 238 -11.97 6.78 -1.54
CA ALA A 238 -13.08 7.72 -1.35
C ALA A 238 -14.44 7.18 -1.82
N GLY A 239 -15.52 7.88 -1.45
CA GLY A 239 -16.90 7.54 -1.81
C GLY A 239 -17.36 6.17 -1.28
N ARG A 240 -18.37 5.56 -1.92
CA ARG A 240 -18.91 4.26 -1.51
C ARG A 240 -17.95 3.07 -1.57
N ARG A 241 -16.72 3.24 -2.06
CA ARG A 241 -15.68 2.21 -2.09
C ARG A 241 -14.51 2.47 -1.14
N MET A 242 -14.58 3.52 -0.33
CA MET A 242 -13.67 3.79 0.78
C MET A 242 -13.50 2.57 1.70
N CYS A 243 -12.31 2.41 2.28
CA CYS A 243 -11.95 1.29 3.13
C CYS A 243 -12.87 1.22 4.37
N PRO A 244 -13.65 0.14 4.56
CA PRO A 244 -14.46 -0.04 5.77
C PRO A 244 -13.63 -0.33 7.03
N GLY A 245 -12.31 -0.54 6.87
CA GLY A 245 -11.36 -0.78 7.96
C GLY A 245 -10.62 0.47 8.44
N LEU A 246 -10.94 1.66 7.93
CA LEU A 246 -10.30 2.94 8.27
C LEU A 246 -10.08 3.14 9.78
N ALA A 247 -11.16 3.11 10.57
CA ALA A 247 -11.08 3.33 12.03
C ALA A 247 -10.29 2.22 12.77
N PHE A 248 -10.37 0.98 12.28
CA PHE A 248 -9.61 -0.14 12.84
C PHE A 248 -8.11 -0.02 12.52
N ALA A 249 -7.76 0.50 11.34
CA ALA A 249 -6.39 0.79 10.97
C ALA A 249 -5.82 1.98 11.76
N GLU A 250 -6.60 3.07 11.94
CA GLU A 250 -6.22 4.24 12.79
C GLU A 250 -5.84 3.75 14.20
N ALA A 251 -6.75 3.06 14.89
CA ALA A 251 -6.51 2.51 16.23
C ALA A 251 -5.33 1.52 16.32
N ILE A 252 -5.17 0.61 15.34
CA ILE A 252 -4.06 -0.35 15.34
C ILE A 252 -2.71 0.31 15.10
N MET A 253 -2.63 1.27 14.18
CA MET A 253 -1.38 1.99 13.91
C MET A 253 -0.93 2.75 15.16
N ASP A 254 -1.82 3.55 15.72
CA ASP A 254 -1.53 4.39 16.89
C ASP A 254 -1.08 3.51 18.07
N LEU A 255 -1.81 2.43 18.37
CA LEU A 255 -1.44 1.49 19.43
C LEU A 255 -0.11 0.78 19.17
N LEU A 256 0.13 0.26 17.96
CA LEU A 256 1.34 -0.50 17.66
C LEU A 256 2.59 0.39 17.61
N PHE A 257 2.55 1.53 16.91
CA PHE A 257 3.70 2.46 16.91
C PHE A 257 4.00 2.96 18.32
N SER A 258 2.98 3.40 19.06
CA SER A 258 3.21 3.91 20.41
C SER A 258 3.78 2.83 21.33
N THR A 259 3.28 1.60 21.27
CA THR A 259 3.84 0.47 22.03
C THR A 259 5.29 0.16 21.63
N LEU A 260 5.59 0.07 20.33
CA LEU A 260 6.91 -0.27 19.80
C LEU A 260 7.96 0.81 20.11
N LEU A 261 7.59 2.09 20.02
CA LEU A 261 8.51 3.21 20.22
C LEU A 261 8.67 3.58 21.70
N PHE A 262 7.62 3.42 22.51
CA PHE A 262 7.69 3.66 23.95
C PHE A 262 8.56 2.61 24.66
N HIS A 263 8.27 1.31 24.45
CA HIS A 263 8.91 0.22 25.19
C HIS A 263 10.26 -0.27 24.63
N PHE A 264 10.59 0.03 23.37
CA PHE A 264 11.85 -0.42 22.76
C PHE A 264 12.66 0.76 22.22
N ASP A 265 13.97 0.69 22.44
CA ASP A 265 14.97 1.37 21.62
C ASP A 265 15.41 0.43 20.49
N TRP A 266 15.78 0.97 19.33
CA TRP A 266 15.94 0.19 18.10
C TRP A 266 17.33 0.39 17.49
N GLU A 267 18.00 -0.71 17.15
CA GLU A 267 19.31 -0.71 16.48
C GLU A 267 19.25 -1.46 15.15
N LEU A 268 20.09 -1.03 14.18
CA LEU A 268 20.39 -1.82 12.99
C LEU A 268 21.39 -2.94 13.33
N PRO A 269 21.25 -4.14 12.76
CA PRO A 269 22.18 -5.24 12.99
C PRO A 269 23.59 -4.90 12.47
N CYS A 270 24.60 -5.57 13.06
CA CYS A 270 26.00 -5.55 12.61
C CYS A 270 26.68 -4.17 12.54
N GLY A 271 26.12 -3.13 13.18
CA GLY A 271 26.68 -1.77 13.15
C GLY A 271 26.44 -1.02 11.83
N MET A 272 25.51 -1.51 11.00
CA MET A 272 25.09 -0.88 9.75
C MET A 272 24.63 0.57 9.97
N THR A 273 24.99 1.47 9.06
CA THR A 273 24.57 2.88 9.14
C THR A 273 23.18 3.12 8.55
N ALA A 274 22.51 4.20 8.97
CA ALA A 274 21.19 4.57 8.46
C ALA A 274 21.16 4.79 6.93
N SER A 275 22.30 5.13 6.32
CA SER A 275 22.49 5.29 4.87
C SER A 275 22.61 3.96 4.10
N GLU A 276 23.00 2.87 4.77
CA GLU A 276 23.13 1.53 4.18
C GLU A 276 21.81 0.75 4.19
N LEU A 277 20.78 1.25 4.88
CA LEU A 277 19.48 0.60 4.98
C LEU A 277 18.82 0.54 3.60
N ASP A 278 18.59 -0.68 3.12
CA ASP A 278 17.85 -0.90 1.87
C ASP A 278 16.41 -0.39 1.98
N MET A 279 15.99 0.34 0.95
CA MET A 279 14.67 0.93 0.78
C MET A 279 14.07 0.61 -0.60
N ILE A 280 14.59 -0.41 -1.30
CA ILE A 280 14.07 -0.85 -2.59
C ILE A 280 12.62 -1.35 -2.43
N GLU A 281 11.74 -0.75 -3.21
CA GLU A 281 10.32 -1.10 -3.32
C GLU A 281 10.10 -2.28 -4.28
N GLU A 282 9.11 -3.11 -3.96
CA GLU A 282 8.56 -4.14 -4.84
C GLU A 282 7.04 -3.98 -4.94
N MET A 283 6.51 -4.06 -6.16
CA MET A 283 5.07 -4.06 -6.41
C MET A 283 4.46 -5.45 -6.18
N ALA A 284 3.62 -5.56 -5.14
CA ALA A 284 2.76 -6.72 -4.89
C ALA A 284 1.28 -6.26 -4.86
N LEU A 285 0.45 -6.83 -3.97
CA LEU A 285 -0.88 -6.27 -3.67
C LEU A 285 -0.78 -4.89 -2.99
N THR A 286 0.31 -4.66 -2.28
CA THR A 286 0.80 -3.38 -1.75
C THR A 286 2.19 -3.10 -2.30
N VAL A 287 2.66 -1.86 -2.22
CA VAL A 287 4.09 -1.56 -2.39
C VAL A 287 4.79 -1.94 -1.09
N ARG A 288 5.61 -2.99 -1.14
CA ARG A 288 6.34 -3.52 0.01
C ARG A 288 7.84 -3.31 -0.15
N ARG A 289 8.61 -3.46 0.93
CA ARG A 289 10.07 -3.59 0.82
C ARG A 289 10.40 -4.87 0.06
N LYS A 290 11.40 -4.82 -0.82
CA LYS A 290 11.93 -6.00 -1.50
C LYS A 290 12.65 -6.95 -0.55
N ASN A 291 13.40 -6.39 0.40
CA ASN A 291 14.12 -7.12 1.45
C ASN A 291 13.57 -6.77 2.83
N ASP A 292 13.40 -7.78 3.68
CA ASP A 292 12.82 -7.63 5.01
C ASP A 292 13.61 -6.66 5.90
N LEU A 293 12.90 -5.97 6.79
CA LEU A 293 13.51 -5.04 7.74
C LEU A 293 13.99 -5.80 8.98
N HIS A 294 15.29 -6.02 9.08
CA HIS A 294 15.91 -6.60 10.28
C HIS A 294 16.30 -5.50 11.27
N LEU A 295 15.68 -5.49 12.44
CA LEU A 295 16.02 -4.61 13.57
C LEU A 295 16.31 -5.42 14.83
N ARG A 296 17.16 -4.87 15.69
CA ARG A 296 17.39 -5.38 17.05
C ARG A 296 16.60 -4.52 18.05
N PRO A 297 15.54 -5.06 18.69
CA PRO A 297 14.84 -4.37 19.76
C PRO A 297 15.64 -4.46 21.07
N ILE A 298 15.81 -3.32 21.75
CA ILE A 298 16.36 -3.21 23.09
C ILE A 298 15.21 -2.83 24.03
N LEU A 299 14.86 -3.72 24.95
CA LEU A 299 13.79 -3.49 25.91
C LEU A 299 14.16 -2.36 26.88
N ARG A 300 13.34 -1.30 26.91
CA ARG A 300 13.48 -0.17 27.83
C ARG A 300 12.46 -0.33 28.96
N VAL A 301 12.94 -0.73 30.14
CA VAL A 301 12.10 -0.87 31.34
C VAL A 301 12.01 0.50 32.06
N PRO A 302 10.81 1.04 32.33
CA PRO A 302 10.65 2.23 33.17
C PRO A 302 11.16 1.96 34.59
N GLN A 303 11.99 2.86 35.15
CA GLN A 303 12.65 2.65 36.46
C GLN A 303 11.72 2.74 37.69
N THR A 304 10.40 2.85 37.51
CA THR A 304 9.41 3.14 38.55
C THR A 304 9.05 1.96 39.48
N GLN A 305 9.75 0.83 39.42
CA GLN A 305 9.68 -0.24 40.44
C GLN A 305 11.06 -0.72 40.93
N THR A 306 11.96 0.21 41.19
CA THR A 306 13.28 -0.09 41.77
C THR A 306 13.21 -0.24 43.29
N SER A 307 12.72 -1.40 43.77
CA SER A 307 13.02 -1.89 45.12
C SER A 307 12.95 -3.43 45.26
N SER A 308 12.22 -4.13 44.40
CA SER A 308 12.05 -5.60 44.47
C SER A 308 12.38 -6.37 43.17
N ALA A 309 12.52 -5.70 42.03
CA ALA A 309 12.67 -6.36 40.71
C ALA A 309 14.10 -6.85 40.37
N LEU A 310 15.12 -6.48 41.15
CA LEU A 310 16.53 -6.86 40.86
C LEU A 310 16.79 -8.37 40.88
N LEU A 311 15.92 -9.16 41.54
CA LEU A 311 16.01 -10.63 41.56
C LEU A 311 15.48 -11.33 40.30
N PHE A 312 14.81 -10.63 39.38
CA PHE A 312 14.19 -11.26 38.21
C PHE A 312 14.98 -11.07 36.90
N CYS A 313 15.83 -10.04 36.82
CA CYS A 313 16.53 -9.70 35.58
C CYS A 313 17.60 -10.72 35.16
N GLU A 314 18.16 -11.48 36.12
CA GLU A 314 19.22 -12.45 35.89
C GLU A 314 18.76 -13.74 35.19
N ARG A 315 17.44 -13.93 35.01
CA ARG A 315 16.85 -15.16 34.44
C ARG A 315 16.27 -15.05 33.04
N ALA A 316 16.20 -13.86 32.45
CA ALA A 316 15.50 -13.61 31.19
C ALA A 316 16.41 -13.46 29.94
N GLN A 317 17.74 -13.51 30.09
CA GLN A 317 18.73 -13.20 29.04
C GLN A 317 18.83 -14.22 27.87
N THR A 318 17.97 -15.23 27.81
CA THR A 318 18.07 -16.35 26.84
C THR A 318 16.91 -16.45 25.84
N SER A 319 15.97 -15.50 25.82
CA SER A 319 14.82 -15.53 24.89
C SER A 319 14.99 -14.60 23.70
N SER A 320 15.53 -15.13 22.60
CA SER A 320 15.58 -14.44 21.30
C SER A 320 14.18 -14.22 20.74
N VAL A 321 13.70 -12.98 20.73
CA VAL A 321 12.43 -12.60 20.11
C VAL A 321 12.62 -12.44 18.61
N PHE A 322 12.13 -13.39 17.82
CA PHE A 322 11.97 -13.24 16.37
C PHE A 322 10.60 -12.63 16.07
N LEU A 323 10.58 -11.52 15.33
CA LEU A 323 9.39 -10.99 14.69
C LEU A 323 9.23 -11.67 13.31
N PHE A 324 8.00 -12.10 13.01
CA PHE A 324 7.55 -12.58 11.70
C PHE A 324 6.59 -11.54 11.10
#